data_AF-A0A5E4JL96-F1
#
_entry.id   AF-A0A5E4JL96-F1
#
_cell.length_a   1.000
_cell.length_b   1.000
_cell.length_c   1.000
_cell.angle_alpha   90.00
_cell.angle_beta   90.00
_cell.angle_gamma   90.00
#
_symmetry.space_group_name_H-M   'P 1'
#
loop_
_entity.id
_entity.type
_entity.pdbx_description
1 polymer ?
#
loop_
_entity_poly.entity_id
_entity_poly.type
_entity_poly.pdbx_seq_one_letter_code
_entity_poly.pdbx_strand_id
1 'polypeptide(L)'
;MTQKLVNLKEEYYKYLDRKSRHLGYLLSKYKCVTKLFLKYITELYESENGPKRLYKNNKFESAYNNPISSDLEFLISRILYYYSKFKKLNWKIYLRRQVGKTAPDIRIEKNNKTIAIIEVKAKAGWIQCFFSKDRKKKDLIRFNEGRGNMHPDDFIKRIKSQFTKYYKEFKIKPNQVYVLLPTFTLVHRKKSKLNLKDYCNEFSKNSGLPSKNLIILSNNLLLNLDSKISQKEYQPTKILENVIKNLTNY
;
A
#
# COMPACT_ATOMS: atom_id res chain seq x y z
N MET A 1 16.08 19.63 -24.58
CA MET A 1 15.79 19.71 -23.13
C MET A 1 14.89 18.57 -22.64
N THR A 2 13.83 18.22 -23.38
CA THR A 2 12.88 17.12 -23.08
C THR A 2 13.55 15.74 -22.92
N GLN A 3 14.55 15.42 -23.75
CA GLN A 3 15.26 14.13 -23.66
C GLN A 3 15.97 13.92 -22.32
N LYS A 4 16.49 14.98 -21.70
CA LYS A 4 17.18 14.86 -20.40
C LYS A 4 16.22 14.47 -19.28
N LEU A 5 15.01 15.04 -19.26
CA LEU A 5 13.99 14.70 -18.27
C LEU A 5 13.47 13.28 -18.45
N VAL A 6 13.25 12.85 -19.71
CA VAL A 6 12.86 11.48 -20.03
C VAL A 6 13.92 10.50 -19.55
N ASN A 7 15.19 10.73 -19.89
CA ASN A 7 16.30 9.87 -19.46
C ASN A 7 16.41 9.77 -17.93
N LEU A 8 16.26 10.89 -17.20
CA LEU A 8 16.25 10.89 -15.73
C LEU A 8 15.11 10.05 -15.15
N LYS A 9 13.91 10.12 -15.75
CA LYS A 9 12.78 9.27 -15.33
C LYS A 9 13.02 7.80 -15.65
N GLU A 10 13.63 7.47 -16.78
CA GLU A 10 14.01 6.09 -17.08
C GLU A 10 15.05 5.55 -16.10
N GLU A 11 16.08 6.33 -15.77
CA GLU A 11 17.08 5.96 -14.78
C GLU A 11 16.47 5.74 -13.40
N TYR A 12 15.52 6.59 -13.01
CA TYR A 12 14.74 6.43 -11.79
C TYR A 12 13.97 5.09 -11.77
N TYR A 13 13.25 4.75 -12.84
CA TYR A 13 12.53 3.47 -12.89
C TYR A 13 13.49 2.26 -12.98
N LYS A 14 14.64 2.39 -13.64
CA LYS A 14 15.71 1.36 -13.61
C LYS A 14 16.25 1.17 -12.19
N TYR A 15 16.38 2.24 -11.41
CA TYR A 15 16.74 2.18 -10.00
C TYR A 15 15.70 1.42 -9.15
N LEU A 16 14.41 1.74 -9.30
CA LEU A 16 13.33 1.01 -8.63
C LEU A 16 13.27 -0.46 -9.05
N ASP A 17 13.48 -0.76 -10.33
CA ASP A 17 13.50 -2.13 -10.85
C ASP A 17 14.65 -2.96 -10.24
N ARG A 18 15.85 -2.37 -10.09
CA ARG A 18 16.99 -3.03 -9.41
C ARG A 18 16.67 -3.36 -7.95
N LYS A 19 16.06 -2.43 -7.22
CA LYS A 19 15.57 -2.67 -5.84
C LYS A 19 14.53 -3.78 -5.79
N SER A 20 13.60 -3.75 -6.73
CA SER A 20 12.55 -4.75 -6.86
C SER A 20 13.14 -6.14 -7.12
N ARG A 21 14.14 -6.25 -8.00
CA ARG A 21 14.87 -7.48 -8.29
C ARG A 21 15.59 -8.01 -7.05
N HIS A 22 16.25 -7.14 -6.31
CA HIS A 22 16.96 -7.52 -5.09
C HIS A 22 15.99 -8.08 -4.03
N LEU A 23 14.88 -7.38 -3.75
CA LEU A 23 13.85 -7.87 -2.82
C LEU A 23 13.20 -9.17 -3.30
N GLY A 24 12.85 -9.26 -4.59
CA GLY A 24 12.29 -10.47 -5.18
C GLY A 24 13.23 -11.68 -5.06
N TYR A 25 14.54 -11.45 -5.22
CA TYR A 25 15.57 -12.47 -5.00
C TYR A 25 15.61 -12.91 -3.53
N LEU A 26 15.70 -11.98 -2.58
CA LEU A 26 15.75 -12.30 -1.15
C LEU A 26 14.49 -13.06 -0.69
N LEU A 27 13.30 -12.64 -1.14
CA LEU A 27 12.04 -13.35 -0.91
C LEU A 27 12.06 -14.78 -1.46
N SER A 28 12.61 -14.97 -2.65
CA SER A 28 12.73 -16.32 -3.27
C SER A 28 13.59 -17.28 -2.44
N LYS A 29 14.50 -16.73 -1.63
CA LYS A 29 15.37 -17.44 -0.68
C LYS A 29 14.79 -17.52 0.74
N TYR A 30 13.48 -17.28 0.90
CA TYR A 30 12.75 -17.31 2.17
C TYR A 30 13.28 -16.35 3.24
N LYS A 31 13.93 -15.26 2.85
CA LYS A 31 14.39 -14.22 3.78
C LYS A 31 13.24 -13.30 4.16
N CYS A 32 13.25 -12.81 5.39
CA CYS A 32 12.38 -11.71 5.81
C CYS A 32 12.89 -10.42 5.16
N VAL A 33 12.07 -9.76 4.35
CA VAL A 33 12.46 -8.59 3.56
C VAL A 33 11.71 -7.33 3.94
N THR A 34 10.65 -7.44 4.75
CA THR A 34 9.76 -6.33 5.11
C THR A 34 10.52 -5.12 5.66
N LYS A 35 11.59 -5.30 6.45
CA LYS A 35 12.45 -4.19 6.90
C LYS A 35 13.11 -3.44 5.74
N LEU A 36 13.66 -4.18 4.78
CA LEU A 36 14.32 -3.60 3.62
C LEU A 36 13.31 -2.93 2.69
N PHE A 37 12.12 -3.50 2.57
CA PHE A 37 11.04 -2.88 1.82
C PHE A 37 10.57 -1.57 2.46
N LEU A 38 10.36 -1.52 3.78
CA LEU A 38 10.09 -0.28 4.51
C LEU A 38 11.17 0.78 4.26
N LYS A 39 12.45 0.40 4.26
CA LYS A 39 13.55 1.31 3.92
C LYS A 39 13.40 1.90 2.51
N TYR A 40 13.08 1.07 1.51
CA TYR A 40 12.87 1.57 0.15
C TYR A 40 11.65 2.49 0.04
N ILE A 41 10.60 2.26 0.82
CA ILE A 41 9.44 3.17 0.89
C ILE A 41 9.85 4.51 1.53
N THR A 42 10.67 4.51 2.58
CA THR A 42 11.22 5.74 3.15
C THR A 42 12.03 6.51 2.10
N GLU A 43 12.88 5.83 1.33
CA GLU A 43 13.64 6.44 0.25
C GLU A 43 12.73 7.06 -0.84
N LEU A 44 11.57 6.45 -1.14
CA LEU A 44 10.56 7.06 -2.04
C LEU A 44 9.99 8.36 -1.47
N TYR A 45 9.67 8.41 -0.17
CA TYR A 45 9.23 9.67 0.45
C TYR A 45 10.35 10.72 0.44
N GLU A 46 11.58 10.29 0.69
CA GLU A 46 12.74 11.17 0.60
C GLU A 46 12.92 11.71 -0.82
N SER A 47 12.76 10.92 -1.89
CA SER A 47 12.88 11.45 -3.25
C SER A 47 11.82 12.52 -3.56
N GLU A 48 10.59 12.32 -3.08
CA GLU A 48 9.48 13.24 -3.33
C GLU A 48 9.48 14.51 -2.46
N ASN A 49 10.28 14.54 -1.40
CA ASN A 49 10.46 15.73 -0.55
C ASN A 49 11.42 16.78 -1.16
N GLY A 50 11.83 16.62 -2.43
CA GLY A 50 12.69 17.55 -3.16
C GLY A 50 12.24 19.01 -3.08
N PRO A 51 10.97 19.35 -3.41
CA PRO A 51 10.51 20.74 -3.37
C PRO A 51 10.61 21.38 -1.99
N LYS A 52 10.26 20.64 -0.93
CA LYS A 52 10.36 21.12 0.46
C LYS A 52 11.80 21.35 0.90
N ARG A 53 12.74 20.51 0.46
CA ARG A 53 14.15 20.64 0.81
C ARG A 53 14.86 21.74 0.02
N LEU A 54 14.54 21.86 -1.27
CA LEU A 54 15.31 22.70 -2.19
C LEU A 54 14.85 24.16 -2.21
N TYR A 55 13.57 24.42 -1.95
CA TYR A 55 13.00 25.76 -2.16
C TYR A 55 12.50 26.45 -0.87
N LYS A 56 12.62 25.81 0.30
CA LYS A 56 12.18 26.42 1.56
C LYS A 56 13.05 27.64 1.89
N ASN A 57 12.42 28.81 1.96
CA ASN A 57 13.05 30.06 2.40
C ASN A 57 12.03 30.96 3.13
N ASN A 58 12.44 32.16 3.54
CA ASN A 58 11.58 33.10 4.29
C ASN A 58 10.39 33.65 3.48
N LYS A 59 10.40 33.52 2.16
CA LYS A 59 9.34 33.98 1.24
C LYS A 59 8.55 32.84 0.61
N PHE A 60 9.03 31.60 0.71
CA PHE A 60 8.40 30.43 0.13
C PHE A 60 8.45 29.24 1.09
N GLU A 61 7.27 28.83 1.55
CA GLU A 61 7.06 27.57 2.27
C GLU A 61 6.01 26.75 1.54
N SER A 62 6.20 25.43 1.50
CA SER A 62 5.30 24.51 0.83
C SER A 62 4.98 23.33 1.72
N ALA A 63 3.69 23.04 1.88
CA ALA A 63 3.21 21.80 2.48
C ALA A 63 3.16 20.65 1.45
N TYR A 64 3.51 20.91 0.20
CA TYR A 64 3.35 19.99 -0.92
C TYR A 64 4.15 18.70 -0.72
N ASN A 65 3.44 17.58 -0.68
CA ASN A 65 4.00 16.24 -0.62
C ASN A 65 3.57 15.51 -1.88
N ASN A 66 4.51 15.28 -2.80
CA ASN A 66 4.22 14.46 -3.97
C ASN A 66 3.79 13.05 -3.52
N PRO A 67 2.70 12.51 -4.10
CA PRO A 67 2.23 11.18 -3.75
C PRO A 67 3.17 10.11 -4.32
N ILE A 68 3.65 9.20 -3.48
CA ILE A 68 4.50 8.06 -3.90
C ILE A 68 3.70 6.85 -4.41
N SER A 69 2.38 6.95 -4.54
CA SER A 69 1.50 5.78 -4.75
C SER A 69 1.86 5.00 -6.02
N SER A 70 2.07 5.69 -7.15
CA SER A 70 2.48 5.07 -8.41
C SER A 70 3.81 4.32 -8.29
N ASP A 71 4.77 4.92 -7.59
CA ASP A 71 6.11 4.37 -7.45
C ASP A 71 6.12 3.16 -6.51
N LEU A 72 5.29 3.21 -5.45
CA LEU A 72 5.06 2.08 -4.56
C LEU A 72 4.37 0.93 -5.29
N GLU A 73 3.35 1.21 -6.08
CA GLU A 73 2.64 0.21 -6.90
C GLU A 73 3.59 -0.45 -7.93
N PHE A 74 4.42 0.37 -8.59
CA PHE A 74 5.46 -0.14 -9.49
C PHE A 74 6.44 -1.04 -8.72
N LEU A 75 7.00 -0.57 -7.61
CA LEU A 75 7.96 -1.30 -6.79
C LEU A 75 7.41 -2.67 -6.35
N ILE A 76 6.21 -2.72 -5.75
CA ILE A 76 5.62 -4.00 -5.33
C ILE A 76 5.24 -4.90 -6.53
N SER A 77 4.75 -4.36 -7.64
CA SER A 77 4.47 -5.16 -8.85
C SER A 77 5.73 -5.83 -9.40
N ARG A 78 6.86 -5.11 -9.39
CA ARG A 78 8.14 -5.62 -9.90
C ARG A 78 8.76 -6.61 -8.92
N ILE A 79 8.59 -6.42 -7.61
CA ILE A 79 8.98 -7.43 -6.59
C ILE A 79 8.26 -8.75 -6.86
N LEU A 80 6.94 -8.71 -7.07
CA LEU A 80 6.13 -9.90 -7.36
C LEU A 80 6.54 -10.58 -8.67
N TYR A 81 6.80 -9.79 -9.71
CA TYR A 81 7.33 -10.29 -10.98
C TYR A 81 8.66 -11.03 -10.80
N TYR A 82 9.62 -10.41 -10.11
CA TYR A 82 10.93 -11.03 -9.89
C TYR A 82 10.85 -12.25 -8.98
N TYR A 83 10.03 -12.21 -7.92
CA TYR A 83 9.77 -13.38 -7.08
C TYR A 83 9.25 -14.56 -7.91
N SER A 84 8.21 -14.33 -8.73
CA SER A 84 7.67 -15.32 -9.67
C SER A 84 8.74 -15.86 -10.62
N LYS A 85 9.56 -14.98 -11.20
CA LYS A 85 10.66 -15.35 -12.10
C LYS A 85 11.70 -16.24 -11.41
N PHE A 86 12.16 -15.88 -10.22
CA PHE A 86 13.15 -16.67 -9.48
C PHE A 86 12.60 -18.02 -8.98
N LYS A 87 11.30 -18.10 -8.70
CA LYS A 87 10.61 -19.32 -8.25
C LYS A 87 9.97 -20.12 -9.38
N LYS A 88 10.06 -19.65 -10.64
CA LYS A 88 9.44 -20.26 -11.83
C LYS A 88 7.93 -20.50 -11.68
N LEU A 89 7.20 -19.53 -11.12
CA LEU A 89 5.77 -19.67 -10.80
C LEU A 89 4.83 -19.35 -11.97
N ASN A 90 5.37 -18.89 -13.10
CA ASN A 90 4.62 -18.47 -14.29
C ASN A 90 3.51 -17.45 -14.01
N TRP A 91 3.67 -16.62 -12.97
CA TRP A 91 2.74 -15.52 -12.74
C TRP A 91 2.89 -14.44 -13.78
N LYS A 92 1.76 -13.93 -14.28
CA LYS A 92 1.66 -12.71 -15.05
C LYS A 92 1.16 -11.58 -14.16
N ILE A 93 1.95 -10.53 -14.04
CA ILE A 93 1.66 -9.38 -13.17
C ILE A 93 1.17 -8.22 -14.03
N TYR A 94 -0.01 -7.69 -13.70
CA TYR A 94 -0.55 -6.50 -14.33
C TYR A 94 -0.58 -5.37 -13.32
N LEU A 95 0.03 -4.24 -13.69
CA LEU A 95 0.00 -2.98 -12.95
C LEU A 95 -1.05 -2.09 -13.62
N ARG A 96 -2.08 -1.66 -12.88
CA ARG A 96 -3.14 -0.73 -13.34
C ARG A 96 -3.79 -1.09 -14.68
N ARG A 97 -3.81 -2.37 -15.07
CA ARG A 97 -4.42 -2.81 -16.34
C ARG A 97 -5.92 -2.99 -16.14
N GLN A 98 -6.69 -2.22 -16.91
CA GLN A 98 -8.15 -2.29 -16.91
C GLN A 98 -8.66 -3.57 -17.60
N VAL A 99 -9.71 -4.15 -17.01
CA VAL A 99 -10.59 -5.15 -17.63
C VAL A 99 -12.03 -4.68 -17.40
N GLY A 100 -12.82 -4.61 -18.47
CA GLY A 100 -14.14 -3.99 -18.41
C GLY A 100 -14.04 -2.54 -17.90
N LYS A 101 -14.74 -2.23 -16.81
CA LYS A 101 -14.70 -0.91 -16.12
C LYS A 101 -13.88 -0.93 -14.83
N THR A 102 -13.02 -1.94 -14.65
CA THR A 102 -12.35 -2.21 -13.38
C THR A 102 -10.84 -2.30 -13.57
N ALA A 103 -10.09 -1.45 -12.86
CA ALA A 103 -8.63 -1.39 -12.91
C ALA A 103 -8.05 -1.53 -11.49
N PRO A 104 -7.72 -2.75 -11.03
CA PRO A 104 -7.03 -2.92 -9.75
C PRO A 104 -5.62 -2.33 -9.81
N ASP A 105 -5.09 -1.94 -8.66
CA ASP A 105 -3.70 -1.44 -8.58
C ASP A 105 -2.73 -2.51 -9.09
N ILE A 106 -2.84 -3.74 -8.58
CA ILE A 106 -2.07 -4.91 -9.04
C ILE A 106 -2.97 -6.13 -9.17
N ARG A 107 -2.86 -6.83 -10.29
CA ARG A 107 -3.52 -8.12 -10.55
C ARG A 107 -2.49 -9.19 -10.90
N ILE A 108 -2.63 -10.36 -10.29
CA ILE A 108 -1.75 -11.51 -10.48
C ILE A 108 -2.56 -12.62 -11.15
N GLU A 109 -2.09 -13.08 -12.31
CA GLU A 109 -2.66 -14.23 -13.02
C GLU A 109 -1.69 -15.41 -13.03
N LYS A 110 -2.23 -16.62 -12.99
CA LYS A 110 -1.54 -17.89 -13.25
C LYS A 110 -2.45 -18.76 -14.10
N ASN A 111 -1.93 -19.35 -15.17
CA ASN A 111 -2.71 -20.18 -16.10
C ASN A 111 -3.99 -19.46 -16.60
N ASN A 112 -3.87 -18.18 -16.98
CA ASN A 112 -4.97 -17.31 -17.43
C ASN A 112 -6.12 -17.11 -16.43
N LYS A 113 -5.93 -17.44 -15.15
CA LYS A 113 -6.87 -17.17 -14.07
C LYS A 113 -6.29 -16.15 -13.11
N THR A 114 -7.10 -15.18 -12.70
CA THR A 114 -6.68 -14.25 -11.63
C THR A 114 -6.61 -15.01 -10.31
N ILE A 115 -5.44 -15.00 -9.68
CA ILE A 115 -5.23 -15.66 -8.38
C ILE A 115 -5.23 -14.66 -7.23
N ALA A 116 -4.93 -13.39 -7.50
CA ALA A 116 -4.95 -12.34 -6.51
C ALA A 116 -5.06 -10.93 -7.08
N ILE A 117 -5.59 -10.03 -6.26
CA ILE A 117 -5.54 -8.58 -6.44
C ILE A 117 -4.92 -7.95 -5.19
N ILE A 118 -4.06 -6.95 -5.39
CA ILE A 118 -3.49 -6.16 -4.30
C ILE A 118 -3.82 -4.70 -4.56
N GLU A 119 -4.56 -4.10 -3.63
CA GLU A 119 -4.83 -2.67 -3.56
C GLU A 119 -3.78 -1.99 -2.69
N VAL A 120 -3.07 -1.01 -3.23
CA VAL A 120 -2.00 -0.30 -2.56
C VAL A 120 -2.52 1.03 -2.01
N LYS A 121 -2.18 1.30 -0.75
CA LYS A 121 -2.47 2.58 -0.08
C LYS A 121 -1.18 3.06 0.58
N ALA A 122 -0.48 3.98 -0.08
CA ALA A 122 0.78 4.54 0.47
C ALA A 122 0.56 5.20 1.84
N LYS A 123 -0.57 5.90 2.02
CA LYS A 123 -1.04 6.48 3.28
C LYS A 123 -2.55 6.27 3.42
N ALA A 124 -3.02 6.10 4.65
CA ALA A 124 -4.44 5.95 4.96
C ALA A 124 -5.14 7.28 5.33
N GLY A 125 -4.63 8.42 4.88
CA GLY A 125 -5.04 9.75 5.38
C GLY A 125 -6.52 10.08 5.19
N TRP A 126 -7.10 9.78 4.03
CA TRP A 126 -8.52 10.06 3.72
C TRP A 126 -9.44 8.86 3.97
N ILE A 127 -8.88 7.68 4.27
CA ILE A 127 -9.61 6.43 4.59
C ILE A 127 -9.52 6.06 6.07
N GLN A 128 -9.16 6.99 6.96
CA GLN A 128 -8.92 6.68 8.37
C GLN A 128 -10.14 6.03 9.05
N CYS A 129 -11.38 6.46 8.71
CA CYS A 129 -12.62 5.90 9.26
C CYS A 129 -12.84 4.43 8.89
N PHE A 130 -12.21 3.96 7.81
CA PHE A 130 -12.25 2.58 7.38
C PHE A 130 -11.50 1.64 8.33
N PHE A 131 -10.52 2.17 9.05
CA PHE A 131 -9.65 1.39 9.95
C PHE A 131 -9.91 1.67 11.43
N SER A 132 -10.66 2.71 11.79
CA SER A 132 -10.80 3.15 13.18
C SER A 132 -12.23 3.61 13.51
N LYS A 133 -12.83 2.97 14.52
CA LYS A 133 -14.13 3.38 15.10
C LYS A 133 -14.07 4.81 15.66
N ASP A 134 -12.99 5.16 16.35
CA ASP A 134 -12.82 6.50 16.92
C ASP A 134 -12.77 7.56 15.83
N ARG A 135 -12.09 7.24 14.72
CA ARG A 135 -12.11 8.13 13.56
C ARG A 135 -13.50 8.21 12.95
N LYS A 136 -14.17 7.08 12.76
CA LYS A 136 -15.54 7.05 12.23
C LYS A 136 -16.49 7.94 13.05
N LYS A 137 -16.42 7.87 14.38
CA LYS A 137 -17.20 8.75 15.29
C LYS A 137 -16.88 10.23 15.06
N LYS A 138 -15.59 10.59 14.95
CA LYS A 138 -15.17 11.96 14.67
C LYS A 138 -15.65 12.47 13.31
N ASP A 139 -15.56 11.62 12.29
CA ASP A 139 -16.03 11.98 10.95
C ASP A 139 -17.56 12.09 10.90
N LEU A 140 -18.30 11.30 11.71
CA LEU A 140 -19.75 11.45 11.89
C LEU A 140 -20.12 12.77 12.56
N ILE A 141 -19.43 13.16 13.65
CA ILE A 141 -19.65 14.47 14.30
C ILE A 141 -19.43 15.60 13.30
N ARG A 142 -18.30 15.57 12.57
CA ARG A 142 -18.00 16.57 11.55
C ARG A 142 -19.06 16.63 10.45
N PHE A 143 -19.59 15.48 10.04
CA PHE A 143 -20.68 15.42 9.05
C PHE A 143 -21.95 16.08 9.58
N ASN A 144 -22.37 15.76 10.81
CA ASN A 144 -23.57 16.32 11.43
C ASN A 144 -23.47 17.83 11.66
N GLU A 145 -22.26 18.37 11.84
CA GLU A 145 -22.00 19.82 11.95
C GLU A 145 -21.84 20.51 10.58
N GLY A 146 -22.10 19.82 9.46
CA GLY A 146 -21.96 20.38 8.10
C GLY A 146 -20.51 20.54 7.61
N ARG A 147 -19.52 19.98 8.33
CA ARG A 147 -18.07 20.07 8.01
C ARG A 147 -17.53 18.85 7.27
N GLY A 148 -18.40 17.92 6.87
CA GLY A 148 -18.05 16.68 6.17
C GLY A 148 -18.89 16.48 4.92
N ASN A 149 -18.25 16.06 3.82
CA ASN A 149 -18.91 15.96 2.51
C ASN A 149 -19.68 14.65 2.30
N MET A 150 -19.53 13.68 3.21
CA MET A 150 -20.13 12.35 3.07
C MET A 150 -20.26 11.68 4.43
N HIS A 151 -21.40 11.01 4.65
CA HIS A 151 -21.61 10.20 5.84
C HIS A 151 -20.59 9.04 5.88
N PRO A 152 -19.90 8.80 7.01
CA PRO A 152 -18.79 7.83 7.06
C PRO A 152 -19.22 6.39 6.75
N ASP A 153 -20.47 6.01 7.06
CA ASP A 153 -20.98 4.69 6.65
C ASP A 153 -21.12 4.53 5.14
N ASP A 154 -21.56 5.57 4.43
CA ASP A 154 -21.71 5.50 2.98
C ASP A 154 -20.34 5.51 2.30
N PHE A 155 -19.39 6.23 2.87
CA PHE A 155 -18.00 6.16 2.46
C PHE A 155 -17.41 4.74 2.61
N ILE A 156 -17.64 4.09 3.75
CA ILE A 156 -17.22 2.70 3.99
C ILE A 156 -17.90 1.74 3.01
N LYS A 157 -19.23 1.87 2.82
CA LYS A 157 -19.99 1.08 1.83
C LYS A 157 -19.41 1.24 0.42
N ARG A 158 -19.05 2.47 0.02
CA ARG A 158 -18.43 2.75 -1.29
C ARG A 158 -17.11 2.01 -1.45
N ILE A 159 -16.22 2.04 -0.46
CA ILE A 159 -14.94 1.30 -0.51
C ILE A 159 -15.20 -0.21 -0.57
N LYS A 160 -16.11 -0.73 0.26
CA LYS A 160 -16.50 -2.16 0.23
C LYS A 160 -17.06 -2.59 -1.14
N SER A 161 -17.84 -1.72 -1.79
CA SER A 161 -18.37 -1.98 -3.13
C SER A 161 -17.26 -2.12 -4.17
N GLN A 162 -16.16 -1.37 -4.04
CA GLN A 162 -14.99 -1.47 -4.92
C GLN A 162 -14.37 -2.88 -4.84
N PHE A 163 -14.17 -3.43 -3.64
CA PHE A 163 -13.69 -4.80 -3.48
C PHE A 163 -14.67 -5.83 -4.03
N THR A 164 -15.98 -5.57 -3.90
CA THR A 164 -17.02 -6.46 -4.43
C THR A 164 -17.02 -6.52 -5.96
N LYS A 165 -16.67 -5.41 -6.64
CA LYS A 165 -16.50 -5.39 -8.11
C LYS A 165 -15.42 -6.36 -8.56
N TYR A 166 -14.34 -6.51 -7.80
CA TYR A 166 -13.27 -7.44 -8.13
C TYR A 166 -13.73 -8.89 -8.18
N TYR A 167 -14.62 -9.31 -7.27
CA TYR A 167 -15.14 -10.68 -7.25
C TYR A 167 -15.89 -11.00 -8.54
N LYS A 168 -16.70 -10.05 -9.01
CA LYS A 168 -17.53 -10.21 -10.21
C LYS A 168 -16.68 -10.18 -11.48
N GLU A 169 -15.85 -9.15 -11.63
CA GLU A 169 -15.07 -8.94 -12.86
C GLU A 169 -13.99 -10.02 -13.06
N PHE A 170 -13.27 -10.37 -11.99
CA PHE A 170 -12.12 -11.27 -12.06
C PHE A 170 -12.41 -12.70 -11.60
N LYS A 171 -13.67 -13.00 -11.22
CA LYS A 171 -14.12 -14.32 -10.75
C LYS A 171 -13.27 -14.86 -9.59
N ILE A 172 -12.98 -13.99 -8.61
CA ILE A 172 -12.16 -14.31 -7.42
C ILE A 172 -12.96 -14.20 -6.12
N LYS A 173 -12.44 -14.83 -5.06
CA LYS A 173 -13.02 -14.83 -3.72
C LYS A 173 -12.46 -13.72 -2.82
N PRO A 174 -13.13 -13.34 -1.72
CA PRO A 174 -12.62 -12.33 -0.77
C PRO A 174 -11.22 -12.62 -0.23
N ASN A 175 -10.88 -13.89 -0.01
CA ASN A 175 -9.55 -14.28 0.47
C ASN A 175 -8.42 -14.08 -0.56
N GLN A 176 -8.74 -13.70 -1.81
CA GLN A 176 -7.79 -13.40 -2.88
C GLN A 176 -7.62 -11.89 -3.16
N VAL A 177 -8.33 -11.03 -2.42
CA VAL A 177 -8.18 -9.57 -2.51
C VAL A 177 -7.45 -9.07 -1.28
N TYR A 178 -6.31 -8.42 -1.49
CA TYR A 178 -5.42 -7.92 -0.44
C TYR A 178 -5.35 -6.40 -0.48
N VAL A 179 -5.09 -5.79 0.66
CA VAL A 179 -4.82 -4.35 0.79
C VAL A 179 -3.45 -4.16 1.41
N LEU A 180 -2.55 -3.48 0.72
CA LEU A 180 -1.24 -3.09 1.25
C LEU A 180 -1.30 -1.68 1.81
N LEU A 181 -0.98 -1.56 3.10
CA LEU A 181 -0.81 -0.30 3.81
C LEU A 181 0.51 -0.37 4.56
N PRO A 182 1.53 0.47 4.28
CA PRO A 182 2.82 0.35 4.94
C PRO A 182 2.74 0.51 6.47
N THR A 183 2.04 1.53 6.96
CA THR A 183 1.92 1.84 8.39
C THR A 183 0.57 2.47 8.74
N PHE A 184 0.24 2.47 10.04
CA PHE A 184 -0.98 3.09 10.58
C PHE A 184 -0.77 4.51 11.10
N THR A 185 0.34 5.19 10.81
CA THR A 185 0.71 6.48 11.44
C THR A 185 -0.36 7.57 11.34
N LEU A 186 -1.14 7.61 10.25
CA LEU A 186 -2.23 8.57 10.09
C LEU A 186 -3.56 8.14 10.73
N VAL A 187 -3.70 6.86 11.08
CA VAL A 187 -4.90 6.27 11.68
C VAL A 187 -4.76 6.21 13.19
N HIS A 188 -3.64 5.66 13.68
CA HIS A 188 -3.36 5.47 15.08
C HIS A 188 -3.05 6.82 15.76
N ARG A 189 -3.47 6.95 17.02
CA ARG A 189 -3.25 8.16 17.83
C ARG A 189 -2.44 7.76 19.06
N LYS A 190 -1.46 8.58 19.44
CA LYS A 190 -0.54 8.33 20.57
C LYS A 190 -1.25 7.98 21.89
N LYS A 191 -2.45 8.52 22.13
CA LYS A 191 -3.27 8.26 23.34
C LYS A 191 -4.19 7.02 23.22
N SER A 192 -4.25 6.38 22.05
CA SER A 192 -5.09 5.21 21.81
C SER A 192 -4.46 3.97 22.42
N LYS A 193 -5.28 3.12 23.05
CA LYS A 193 -4.87 1.80 23.57
C LYS A 193 -5.00 0.69 22.52
N LEU A 194 -5.46 1.02 21.30
CA LEU A 194 -5.67 0.04 20.23
C LEU A 194 -4.34 -0.49 19.70
N ASN A 195 -4.28 -1.79 19.50
CA ASN A 195 -3.16 -2.50 18.92
C ASN A 195 -3.43 -2.89 17.46
N LEU A 196 -2.46 -3.52 16.81
CA LEU A 196 -2.55 -3.92 15.41
C LEU A 196 -3.76 -4.81 15.10
N LYS A 197 -4.06 -5.77 15.98
CA LYS A 197 -5.19 -6.70 15.82
C LYS A 197 -6.53 -5.96 15.78
N ASP A 198 -6.67 -4.90 16.58
CA ASP A 198 -7.89 -4.09 16.60
C ASP A 198 -8.12 -3.41 15.24
N TYR A 199 -7.08 -2.82 14.65
CA TYR A 199 -7.16 -2.21 13.32
C TYR A 199 -7.44 -3.24 12.23
N CYS A 200 -6.82 -4.42 12.30
CA CYS A 200 -7.08 -5.53 11.37
C CYS A 200 -8.52 -6.05 11.47
N ASN A 201 -9.09 -6.12 12.68
CA ASN A 201 -10.48 -6.51 12.90
C ASN A 201 -11.46 -5.47 12.35
N GLU A 202 -11.20 -4.19 12.58
CA GLU A 202 -12.02 -3.11 12.04
C GLU A 202 -11.95 -3.06 10.50
N PHE A 203 -10.75 -3.25 9.93
CA PHE A 203 -10.58 -3.46 8.49
C PHE A 203 -11.45 -4.61 7.97
N SER A 204 -11.41 -5.77 8.61
CA SER A 204 -12.18 -6.95 8.20
C SER A 204 -13.68 -6.67 8.22
N LYS A 205 -14.17 -6.06 9.30
CA LYS A 205 -15.57 -5.64 9.43
C LYS A 205 -16.00 -4.69 8.31
N ASN A 206 -15.20 -3.67 8.02
CA ASN A 206 -15.57 -2.61 7.08
C ASN A 206 -15.36 -3.01 5.61
N SER A 207 -14.38 -3.86 5.32
CA SER A 207 -14.07 -4.34 3.96
C SER A 207 -14.88 -5.57 3.55
N GLY A 208 -15.26 -6.42 4.50
CA GLY A 208 -15.72 -7.79 4.21
C GLY A 208 -14.60 -8.73 3.74
N LEU A 209 -13.33 -8.31 3.85
CA LEU A 209 -12.15 -9.13 3.57
C LEU A 209 -11.64 -9.77 4.87
N PRO A 210 -10.98 -10.94 4.82
CA PRO A 210 -10.34 -11.52 6.00
C PRO A 210 -9.30 -10.56 6.61
N SER A 211 -9.16 -10.52 7.94
CA SER A 211 -8.16 -9.66 8.61
C SER A 211 -6.72 -9.91 8.10
N LYS A 212 -6.41 -11.16 7.72
CA LYS A 212 -5.10 -11.56 7.15
C LYS A 212 -4.83 -10.99 5.75
N ASN A 213 -5.83 -10.40 5.10
CA ASN A 213 -5.70 -9.80 3.78
C ASN A 213 -5.23 -8.34 3.84
N LEU A 214 -5.11 -7.75 5.03
CA LEU A 214 -4.42 -6.48 5.23
C LEU A 214 -2.92 -6.71 5.38
N ILE A 215 -2.16 -6.34 4.35
CA ILE A 215 -0.69 -6.36 4.35
C ILE A 215 -0.20 -5.08 5.01
N ILE A 216 0.03 -5.16 6.31
CA ILE A 216 0.66 -4.12 7.13
C ILE A 216 2.14 -4.44 7.33
N LEU A 217 3.04 -3.49 7.03
CA LEU A 217 4.48 -3.76 7.00
C LEU A 217 5.17 -3.54 8.34
N SER A 218 4.60 -2.74 9.24
CA SER A 218 5.19 -2.42 10.55
C SER A 218 4.25 -2.68 11.72
N ASN A 219 4.80 -3.21 12.82
CA ASN A 219 4.15 -3.26 14.13
C ASN A 219 4.14 -1.89 14.83
N ASN A 220 5.04 -0.97 14.43
CA ASN A 220 5.07 0.38 14.98
C ASN A 220 3.94 1.20 14.34
N LEU A 221 2.82 1.31 15.06
CA LEU A 221 1.62 2.01 14.60
C LEU A 221 1.83 3.51 14.38
N LEU A 222 2.87 4.10 14.97
CA LEU A 222 3.22 5.51 14.83
C LEU A 222 4.26 5.78 13.75
N LEU A 223 4.83 4.73 13.12
CA LEU A 223 5.93 4.86 12.16
C LEU A 223 5.56 5.76 10.96
N ASN A 224 6.17 6.94 10.91
CA ASN A 224 5.98 7.90 9.83
C ASN A 224 7.11 7.80 8.79
N LEU A 225 6.85 7.08 7.70
CA LEU A 225 7.80 6.87 6.60
C LEU A 225 8.23 8.14 5.85
N ASP A 226 7.59 9.27 6.13
CA ASP A 226 7.90 10.59 5.55
C ASP A 226 8.84 11.42 6.45
N SER A 227 9.35 10.84 7.53
CA SER A 227 10.23 11.50 8.48
C SER A 227 11.59 10.78 8.57
N LYS A 228 12.58 11.45 9.17
CA LYS A 228 13.85 10.80 9.49
C LYS A 228 13.58 9.67 10.49
N ILE A 229 13.88 8.44 10.09
CA ILE A 229 13.56 7.24 10.85
C ILE A 229 14.85 6.50 11.23
N SER A 230 14.96 6.10 12.50
CA SER A 230 15.96 5.12 12.92
C SER A 230 15.60 3.72 12.45
N GLN A 231 16.59 2.92 12.06
CA GLN A 231 16.35 1.52 11.65
C GLN A 231 15.63 0.67 12.71
N LYS A 232 15.73 1.04 14.00
CA LYS A 232 15.07 0.32 15.11
C LYS A 232 13.55 0.56 15.12
N GLU A 233 13.09 1.67 14.56
CA GLU A 233 11.67 2.05 14.56
C GLU A 233 10.83 1.27 13.54
N TYR A 234 11.45 0.62 12.55
CA TYR A 234 10.74 -0.10 11.49
C TYR A 234 9.86 -1.23 12.01
N GLN A 235 10.26 -1.94 13.07
CA GLN A 235 9.52 -3.05 13.70
C GLN A 235 8.74 -3.92 12.68
N PRO A 236 9.42 -4.56 11.71
CA PRO A 236 8.76 -5.19 10.56
C PRO A 236 7.83 -6.34 10.97
N THR A 237 6.70 -6.48 10.26
CA THR A 237 5.85 -7.68 10.36
C THR A 237 6.37 -8.79 9.41
N LYS A 238 5.71 -9.95 9.42
CA LYS A 238 5.92 -11.05 8.45
C LYS A 238 4.76 -11.22 7.47
N ILE A 239 3.82 -10.26 7.44
CA ILE A 239 2.53 -10.44 6.75
C ILE A 239 2.74 -10.47 5.23
N LEU A 240 3.60 -9.61 4.70
CA LEU A 240 3.92 -9.61 3.27
C LEU A 240 4.48 -10.95 2.81
N GLU A 241 5.48 -11.47 3.53
CA GLU A 241 6.10 -12.77 3.25
C GLU A 241 5.08 -13.90 3.31
N ASN A 242 4.21 -13.89 4.33
CA ASN A 242 3.16 -14.89 4.49
C ASN A 242 2.15 -14.85 3.35
N VAL A 243 1.73 -13.66 2.92
CA VAL A 243 0.82 -13.50 1.78
C VAL A 243 1.47 -14.02 0.50
N ILE A 244 2.70 -13.60 0.19
CA ILE A 244 3.40 -14.06 -1.02
C ILE A 244 3.60 -15.58 -0.99
N LYS A 245 3.97 -16.16 0.16
CA LYS A 245 4.09 -17.62 0.33
C LYS A 245 2.77 -18.34 0.07
N ASN A 246 1.65 -17.80 0.57
CA ASN A 246 0.33 -18.38 0.34
C ASN A 246 -0.08 -18.30 -1.13
N LEU A 247 0.28 -17.23 -1.84
CA LEU A 247 0.01 -17.07 -3.27
C LEU A 247 0.74 -18.13 -4.11
N THR A 248 1.90 -18.61 -3.67
CA THR A 248 2.67 -19.67 -4.34
C THR A 248 1.95 -21.02 -4.36
N ASN A 249 1.02 -21.24 -3.42
CA ASN A 249 0.27 -22.50 -3.32
C ASN A 249 -1.00 -22.53 -4.18
N TYR A 250 -1.36 -21.42 -4.85
CA TYR A 250 -2.36 -21.39 -5.93
C TYR A 250 -1.66 -21.69 -7.26
#